data_AF-A0A2G1WBG6-F1
#
_entry.id   AF-A0A2G1WBG6-F1
#
_cell.length_a   1.000
_cell.length_b   1.000
_cell.length_c   1.000
_cell.angle_alpha   90.00
_cell.angle_beta   90.00
_cell.angle_gamma   90.00
#
_symmetry.space_group_name_H-M   'P 1'
#
loop_
_entity.id
_entity.type
_entity.pdbx_description
1 polymer ?
#
loop_
_entity_poly.entity_id
_entity_poly.type
_entity_poly.pdbx_seq_one_letter_code
_entity_poly.pdbx_strand_id
1 'polypeptide(L)'
;MSTGELETALEANPDARREHSKINTSRLRSKFFQDFKELGFDDLRIQIFWGLFQLGVKEQRKITDPQGFLPAKTGPGTKFSNRKFATIAQTCASAGLLSNNNKLALWSGGYAVSEYAQNLGYTCLESTQLGALLERGKYYHHEKDLFRLWNYLSDEFVKQASESDVHVFCRNFDRTSVLLRVEIPRLQKVMREKGKQIRIFWHVVVGASSNPHDLRALRKDGTLMKEQAGNESFFDNPVLAELSMRHFYLNLTKEERAKHEKWEQILSASYCSPNDYRVKFRSLKDVAFKAMGCFSTSDET
;
A
#
# COMPACT_ATOMS: atom_id res chain seq x y z
N MET A 1 -25.74 -0.69 25.67
CA MET A 1 -25.68 0.52 24.83
C MET A 1 -24.93 0.18 23.57
N SER A 2 -25.60 0.26 22.42
CA SER A 2 -24.92 0.18 21.12
C SER A 2 -24.10 1.46 20.87
N THR A 3 -23.12 1.40 19.97
CA THR A 3 -22.35 2.57 19.54
C THR A 3 -23.24 3.71 19.02
N GLY A 4 -24.37 3.38 18.37
CA GLY A 4 -25.34 4.36 17.90
C GLY A 4 -26.09 5.08 19.04
N GLU A 5 -26.45 4.38 20.12
CA GLU A 5 -27.14 4.99 21.28
C GLU A 5 -26.22 5.95 22.05
N LEU A 6 -24.92 5.68 22.06
CA LEU A 6 -23.91 6.51 22.71
C LEU A 6 -23.63 7.80 21.92
N GLU A 7 -23.67 7.74 20.58
CA GLU A 7 -23.53 8.90 19.70
C GLU A 7 -24.71 9.86 19.84
N THR A 8 -25.96 9.35 19.84
CA THR A 8 -27.16 10.18 20.04
C THR A 8 -27.17 10.86 21.41
N ALA A 9 -26.70 10.18 22.47
CA ALA A 9 -26.60 10.76 23.81
C ALA A 9 -25.51 11.85 23.93
N LEU A 10 -24.39 11.70 23.20
CA LEU A 10 -23.31 12.70 23.15
C LEU A 10 -23.67 13.92 22.28
N GLU A 11 -24.55 13.77 21.29
CA GLU A 11 -25.08 14.89 20.50
C GLU A 11 -26.05 15.76 21.32
N ALA A 12 -26.80 15.16 22.24
CA ALA A 12 -27.76 15.88 23.10
C ALA A 12 -27.13 16.68 24.24
N ASN A 13 -25.85 16.45 24.57
CA ASN A 13 -25.15 17.13 25.66
C ASN A 13 -23.73 17.60 25.25
N PRO A 14 -23.55 18.89 24.91
CA PRO A 14 -22.27 19.44 24.45
C PRO A 14 -21.13 19.31 25.46
N ASP A 15 -21.44 19.32 26.77
CA ASP A 15 -20.44 19.20 27.82
C ASP A 15 -20.01 17.74 28.00
N ALA A 16 -20.94 16.78 27.91
CA ALA A 16 -20.61 15.36 27.84
C ALA A 16 -19.76 15.04 26.59
N ARG A 17 -20.02 15.69 25.44
CA ARG A 17 -19.18 15.57 24.24
C ARG A 17 -17.78 16.14 24.43
N ARG A 18 -17.64 17.26 25.12
CA ARG A 18 -16.35 17.89 25.44
C ARG A 18 -15.56 17.04 26.43
N GLU A 19 -16.19 16.52 27.47
CA GLU A 19 -15.54 15.63 28.45
C GLU A 19 -15.18 14.28 27.84
N HIS A 20 -16.06 13.66 27.07
CA HIS A 20 -15.77 12.43 26.34
C HIS A 20 -14.62 12.62 25.34
N SER A 21 -14.60 13.75 24.61
CA SER A 21 -13.49 14.12 23.72
C SER A 21 -12.17 14.30 24.47
N LYS A 22 -12.18 14.95 25.64
CA LYS A 22 -11.00 15.11 26.51
C LYS A 22 -10.49 13.76 27.05
N ILE A 23 -11.39 12.90 27.54
CA ILE A 23 -11.06 11.56 28.07
C ILE A 23 -10.48 10.68 26.96
N ASN A 24 -11.08 10.71 25.77
CA ASN A 24 -10.60 9.95 24.62
C ASN A 24 -9.22 10.46 24.16
N THR A 25 -9.01 11.78 24.15
CA THR A 25 -7.71 12.39 23.83
C THR A 25 -6.62 12.02 24.85
N SER A 26 -6.97 11.97 26.14
CA SER A 26 -6.03 11.57 27.20
C SER A 26 -5.62 10.10 27.08
N ARG A 27 -6.59 9.19 26.87
CA ARG A 27 -6.32 7.75 26.66
C ARG A 27 -5.49 7.49 25.40
N LEU A 28 -5.85 8.13 24.28
CA LEU A 28 -5.09 8.04 23.02
C LEU A 28 -3.65 8.54 23.18
N ARG A 29 -3.46 9.65 23.90
CA ARG A 29 -2.13 10.17 24.22
C ARG A 29 -1.33 9.18 25.05
N SER A 30 -1.89 8.66 26.15
CA SER A 30 -1.17 7.70 26.99
C SER A 30 -0.76 6.46 26.21
N LYS A 31 -1.66 5.94 25.36
CA LYS A 31 -1.36 4.81 24.48
C LYS A 31 -0.26 5.14 23.48
N PHE A 32 -0.33 6.29 22.79
CA PHE A 32 0.72 6.75 21.88
C PHE A 32 2.08 6.85 22.59
N PHE A 33 2.11 7.41 23.81
CA PHE A 33 3.34 7.53 24.58
C PHE A 33 3.92 6.17 24.95
N GLN A 34 3.08 5.25 25.42
CA GLN A 34 3.52 3.88 25.74
C GLN A 34 4.08 3.18 24.50
N ASP A 35 3.33 3.17 23.40
CA ASP A 35 3.71 2.51 22.16
C ASP A 35 5.05 3.08 21.62
N PHE A 36 5.23 4.40 21.57
CA PHE A 36 6.52 4.98 21.10
C PHE A 36 7.67 4.80 22.09
N LYS A 37 7.39 4.61 23.38
CA LYS A 37 8.41 4.21 24.37
C LYS A 37 8.89 2.78 24.13
N GLU A 38 8.01 1.88 23.71
CA GLU A 38 8.37 0.51 23.28
C GLU A 38 9.31 0.52 22.05
N LEU A 39 9.23 1.55 21.21
CA LEU A 39 10.17 1.77 20.08
C LEU A 39 11.50 2.42 20.50
N GLY A 40 11.72 2.64 21.80
CA GLY A 40 12.97 3.19 22.34
C GLY A 40 13.12 4.72 22.21
N PHE A 41 12.03 5.46 21.93
CA PHE A 41 12.09 6.92 21.97
C PHE A 41 12.12 7.44 23.42
N ASP A 42 12.89 8.51 23.64
CA ASP A 42 12.85 9.29 24.88
C ASP A 42 11.57 10.15 24.99
N ASP A 43 11.20 10.53 26.21
CA ASP A 43 9.94 11.24 26.49
C ASP A 43 9.83 12.58 25.72
N LEU A 44 10.96 13.27 25.48
CA LEU A 44 10.99 14.53 24.73
C LEU A 44 10.66 14.29 23.25
N ARG A 45 11.28 13.28 22.62
CA ARG A 45 10.96 12.89 21.24
C ARG A 45 9.52 12.47 21.12
N ILE A 46 8.99 11.66 22.04
CA ILE A 46 7.59 11.25 22.05
C ILE A 46 6.66 12.46 22.12
N GLN A 47 6.98 13.45 22.96
CA GLN A 47 6.20 14.68 23.07
C GLN A 47 6.20 15.50 21.77
N ILE A 48 7.35 15.62 21.11
CA ILE A 48 7.47 16.28 19.81
C ILE A 48 6.65 15.53 18.76
N PHE A 49 6.77 14.20 18.71
CA PHE A 49 6.02 13.34 17.78
C PHE A 49 4.52 13.47 17.96
N TRP A 50 4.05 13.46 19.20
CA TRP A 50 2.64 13.65 19.52
C TRP A 50 2.14 15.01 19.01
N GLY A 51 2.90 16.08 19.25
CA GLY A 51 2.58 17.42 18.75
C GLY A 51 2.54 17.48 17.22
N LEU A 52 3.52 16.89 16.53
CA LEU A 52 3.55 16.78 15.08
C LEU A 52 2.37 15.96 14.55
N PHE A 53 2.01 14.86 15.22
CA PHE A 53 0.92 13.98 14.83
C PHE A 53 -0.42 14.71 14.91
N GLN A 54 -0.71 15.37 16.03
CA GLN A 54 -1.94 16.15 16.22
C GLN A 54 -2.05 17.29 15.19
N LEU A 55 -0.96 18.03 14.97
CA LEU A 55 -0.94 19.09 13.96
C LEU A 55 -1.10 18.53 12.54
N GLY A 56 -0.47 17.40 12.24
CA GLY A 56 -0.59 16.70 10.97
C GLY A 56 -2.01 16.24 10.69
N VAL A 57 -2.70 15.64 11.66
CA VAL A 57 -4.13 15.27 11.53
C VAL A 57 -4.99 16.51 11.27
N LYS A 58 -4.75 17.60 12.02
CA LYS A 58 -5.49 18.87 11.83
C LYS A 58 -5.25 19.48 10.44
N GLU A 59 -4.03 19.39 9.93
CA GLU A 59 -3.66 19.86 8.58
C GLU A 59 -4.30 18.97 7.51
N GLN A 60 -4.24 17.65 7.68
CA GLN A 60 -4.84 16.68 6.76
C GLN A 60 -6.34 16.92 6.56
N ARG A 61 -7.08 17.18 7.64
CA ARG A 61 -8.53 17.44 7.58
C ARG A 61 -8.91 18.70 6.79
N LYS A 62 -7.99 19.65 6.65
CA LYS A 62 -8.20 20.88 5.85
C LYS A 62 -7.93 20.67 4.37
N ILE A 63 -7.25 19.58 4.02
CA ILE A 63 -6.95 19.29 2.63
C ILE A 63 -8.23 18.73 2.00
N THR A 64 -8.98 19.61 1.32
CA THR A 64 -10.17 19.29 0.53
C THR A 64 -9.77 18.61 -0.77
N ASP A 65 -9.22 17.41 -0.65
CA ASP A 65 -9.18 16.45 -1.73
C ASP A 65 -10.02 15.25 -1.25
N PRO A 66 -11.28 15.12 -1.67
CA PRO A 66 -12.20 14.06 -1.23
C PRO A 66 -11.70 12.66 -1.60
N GLN A 67 -10.68 12.59 -2.45
CA GLN A 67 -10.20 11.38 -3.06
C GLN A 67 -8.82 11.00 -2.46
N GLY A 68 -8.06 11.94 -1.89
CA GLY A 68 -6.72 11.67 -1.36
C GLY A 68 -5.65 11.41 -2.44
N PHE A 69 -5.92 11.86 -3.67
CA PHE A 69 -5.12 11.55 -4.85
C PHE A 69 -4.02 12.60 -4.92
N LEU A 70 -2.80 12.17 -4.62
CA LEU A 70 -1.67 12.95 -5.08
C LEU A 70 -1.74 12.99 -6.61
N PRO A 71 -1.63 14.14 -7.28
CA PRO A 71 -0.93 14.14 -8.56
C PRO A 71 0.52 13.71 -8.28
N ALA A 72 1.17 13.04 -9.23
CA ALA A 72 2.54 12.51 -9.13
C ALA A 72 3.63 13.52 -8.67
N LYS A 73 3.28 14.80 -8.45
CA LYS A 73 4.14 15.85 -7.89
C LYS A 73 3.78 16.13 -6.43
N THR A 74 4.30 15.33 -5.51
CA THR A 74 4.28 15.64 -4.06
C THR A 74 5.67 15.59 -3.47
N GLY A 75 6.45 16.62 -3.80
CA GLY A 75 7.58 17.01 -2.97
C GLY A 75 7.14 17.85 -1.77
N PRO A 76 8.02 18.01 -0.77
CA PRO A 76 7.89 19.08 0.23
C PRO A 76 7.65 20.43 -0.47
N GLY A 77 6.63 21.20 -0.05
CA GLY A 77 6.38 22.55 -0.57
C GLY A 77 5.20 22.73 -1.52
N THR A 78 4.41 21.69 -1.80
CA THR A 78 3.14 21.85 -2.53
C THR A 78 1.99 22.24 -1.58
N LYS A 79 0.93 22.87 -2.12
CA LYS A 79 -0.29 23.25 -1.36
C LYS A 79 -1.06 22.07 -0.76
N PHE A 80 -0.68 20.85 -1.13
CA PHE A 80 -1.24 19.60 -0.64
C PHE A 80 -0.23 18.83 0.25
N SER A 81 0.93 19.38 0.56
CA SER A 81 1.89 18.70 1.45
C SER A 81 1.42 18.75 2.91
N ASN A 82 1.75 17.71 3.68
CA ASN A 82 1.60 17.71 5.12
C ASN A 82 3.00 17.58 5.73
N ARG A 83 3.63 18.72 6.00
CA ARG A 83 5.04 18.74 6.42
C ARG A 83 5.25 18.02 7.76
N LYS A 84 4.23 18.01 8.63
CA LYS A 84 4.32 17.34 9.93
C LYS A 84 4.43 15.82 9.77
N PHE A 85 3.59 15.24 8.91
CA PHE A 85 3.68 13.82 8.57
C PHE A 85 4.97 13.47 7.82
N ALA A 86 5.45 14.34 6.92
CA ALA A 86 6.75 14.13 6.27
C ALA A 86 7.90 14.09 7.29
N THR A 87 7.92 15.01 8.27
CA THR A 87 8.93 15.01 9.34
C THR A 87 8.85 13.76 10.22
N ILE A 88 7.63 13.32 10.56
CA ILE A 88 7.43 12.06 11.30
C ILE A 88 8.04 10.89 10.53
N ALA A 89 7.68 10.74 9.26
CA ALA A 89 8.16 9.65 8.42
C ALA A 89 9.69 9.62 8.31
N GLN A 90 10.32 10.77 8.02
CA GLN A 90 11.77 10.92 7.92
C GLN A 90 12.49 10.59 9.23
N THR A 91 11.92 11.02 10.36
CA THR A 91 12.52 10.77 11.67
C THR A 91 12.44 9.29 12.03
N CYS A 92 11.31 8.62 11.78
CA CYS A 92 11.20 7.18 11.98
C CYS A 92 12.12 6.37 11.05
N ALA A 93 12.25 6.78 9.79
CA ALA A 93 13.15 6.15 8.84
C ALA A 93 14.61 6.26 9.31
N SER A 94 15.02 7.44 9.75
CA SER A 94 16.37 7.70 10.27
C SER A 94 16.66 6.94 11.57
N ALA A 95 15.62 6.60 12.34
CA ALA A 95 15.70 5.76 13.52
C ALA A 95 15.68 4.24 13.20
N GLY A 96 15.59 3.85 11.91
CA GLY A 96 15.60 2.45 11.49
C GLY A 96 14.28 1.71 11.72
N LEU A 97 13.19 2.40 12.04
CA LEU A 97 11.91 1.78 12.44
C LEU A 97 11.08 1.24 11.26
N LEU A 98 11.51 1.57 10.05
CA LEU A 98 10.94 1.10 8.79
C LEU A 98 11.78 -0.03 8.17
N SER A 99 12.96 -0.30 8.71
CA SER A 99 13.85 -1.35 8.20
C SER A 99 13.42 -2.71 8.76
N ASN A 100 13.60 -3.75 7.95
CA ASN A 100 13.58 -5.13 8.43
C ASN A 100 14.60 -5.96 7.63
N ASN A 101 15.08 -7.06 8.21
CA ASN A 101 16.15 -7.88 7.65
C ASN A 101 15.68 -8.83 6.53
N ASN A 102 14.38 -8.86 6.22
CA ASN A 102 13.82 -9.75 5.21
C ASN A 102 13.69 -9.07 3.84
N LYS A 103 13.26 -9.85 2.85
CA LYS A 103 13.01 -9.37 1.48
C LYS A 103 11.87 -8.34 1.48
N LEU A 104 12.13 -7.15 0.91
CA LEU A 104 11.15 -6.08 0.84
C LEU A 104 9.98 -6.47 -0.08
N ALA A 105 8.76 -6.28 0.41
CA ALA A 105 7.53 -6.47 -0.35
C ALA A 105 6.66 -5.22 -0.35
N LEU A 106 6.21 -4.85 -1.54
CA LEU A 106 5.15 -3.87 -1.79
C LEU A 106 3.88 -4.63 -2.18
N TRP A 107 2.72 -4.00 -2.03
CA TRP A 107 1.46 -4.67 -2.35
C TRP A 107 0.34 -3.72 -2.81
N SER A 108 -0.63 -4.28 -3.52
CA SER A 108 -1.87 -3.58 -3.89
C SER A 108 -3.04 -4.55 -3.98
N GLY A 109 -4.24 -4.07 -3.65
CA GLY A 109 -5.50 -4.84 -3.75
C GLY A 109 -6.06 -5.37 -2.43
N GLY A 110 -5.74 -4.70 -1.32
CA GLY A 110 -6.34 -4.94 0.01
C GLY A 110 -5.37 -5.54 1.02
N TYR A 111 -5.61 -5.27 2.31
CA TYR A 111 -4.70 -5.61 3.41
C TYR A 111 -4.34 -7.11 3.47
N ALA A 112 -5.27 -7.99 3.08
CA ALA A 112 -5.03 -9.43 2.96
C ALA A 112 -3.85 -9.80 2.05
N VAL A 113 -3.51 -8.97 1.06
CA VAL A 113 -2.33 -9.17 0.20
C VAL A 113 -1.04 -8.91 0.97
N SER A 114 -1.03 -7.91 1.87
CA SER A 114 0.08 -7.67 2.81
C SER A 114 0.27 -8.88 3.72
N GLU A 115 -0.80 -9.36 4.35
CA GLU A 115 -0.75 -10.53 5.24
C GLU A 115 -0.29 -11.79 4.49
N TYR A 116 -0.76 -11.99 3.26
CA TYR A 116 -0.31 -13.07 2.40
C TYR A 116 1.21 -13.00 2.13
N ALA A 117 1.74 -11.82 1.80
CA ALA A 117 3.18 -11.63 1.59
C ALA A 117 3.99 -11.85 2.88
N GLN A 118 3.48 -11.37 4.03
CA GLN A 118 4.11 -11.56 5.34
C GLN A 118 4.17 -13.04 5.73
N ASN A 119 3.12 -13.81 5.48
CA ASN A 119 3.08 -15.26 5.71
C ASN A 119 4.10 -16.04 4.87
N LEU A 120 4.61 -15.45 3.79
CA LEU A 120 5.69 -15.99 2.96
C LEU A 120 7.08 -15.50 3.39
N GLY A 121 7.18 -14.76 4.50
CA GLY A 121 8.44 -14.25 5.05
C GLY A 121 8.93 -12.94 4.43
N TYR A 122 8.08 -12.22 3.69
CA TYR A 122 8.42 -10.89 3.18
C TYR A 122 8.11 -9.79 4.20
N THR A 123 8.81 -8.66 4.09
CA THR A 123 8.50 -7.46 4.87
C THR A 123 7.69 -6.49 4.05
N CYS A 124 6.45 -6.26 4.47
CA CYS A 124 5.63 -5.13 4.02
C CYS A 124 5.77 -3.95 4.99
N LEU A 125 5.35 -2.75 4.57
CA LEU A 125 5.39 -1.55 5.42
C LEU A 125 4.70 -1.78 6.77
N GLU A 126 3.56 -2.47 6.77
CA GLU A 126 2.75 -2.76 7.95
C GLU A 126 3.43 -3.77 8.89
N SER A 127 4.41 -4.53 8.41
CA SER A 127 5.19 -5.49 9.21
C SER A 127 6.45 -4.90 9.83
N THR A 128 6.75 -3.63 9.54
CA THR A 128 7.85 -2.90 10.20
C THR A 128 7.47 -2.57 11.64
N GLN A 129 8.46 -2.25 12.49
CA GLN A 129 8.19 -1.90 13.89
C GLN A 129 7.20 -0.72 13.99
N LEU A 130 7.39 0.31 13.16
CA LEU A 130 6.48 1.45 13.12
C LEU A 130 5.12 1.07 12.51
N GLY A 131 5.12 0.35 11.38
CA GLY A 131 3.88 -0.02 10.69
C GLY A 131 2.94 -0.82 11.59
N ALA A 132 3.47 -1.86 12.25
CA ALA A 132 2.70 -2.71 13.14
C ALA A 132 2.12 -1.92 14.32
N LEU A 133 2.89 -0.96 14.83
CA LEU A 133 2.48 -0.08 15.91
C LEU A 133 1.37 0.88 15.48
N LEU A 134 1.44 1.48 14.28
CA LEU A 134 0.39 2.36 13.77
C LEU A 134 -0.91 1.60 13.50
N GLU A 135 -0.82 0.39 12.95
CA GLU A 135 -1.97 -0.51 12.72
C GLU A 135 -2.68 -0.89 14.04
N ARG A 136 -1.90 -1.32 15.05
CA ARG A 136 -2.43 -1.66 16.38
C ARG A 136 -2.90 -0.43 17.16
N GLY A 137 -2.24 0.70 16.92
CA GLY A 137 -2.38 1.94 17.67
C GLY A 137 -3.72 2.63 17.47
N LYS A 138 -4.23 2.63 16.23
CA LYS A 138 -5.47 3.30 15.80
C LYS A 138 -5.64 4.69 16.43
N TYR A 139 -4.61 5.53 16.34
CA TYR A 139 -4.55 6.86 16.97
C TYR A 139 -5.46 7.92 16.32
N TYR A 140 -6.48 7.51 15.57
CA TYR A 140 -7.29 8.34 14.69
C TYR A 140 -8.71 7.77 14.57
N HIS A 141 -9.67 8.64 14.24
CA HIS A 141 -11.08 8.23 14.06
C HIS A 141 -11.40 7.80 12.62
N HIS A 142 -10.71 8.39 11.63
CA HIS A 142 -10.94 8.10 10.22
C HIS A 142 -9.60 7.86 9.52
N GLU A 143 -9.49 6.77 8.76
CA GLU A 143 -8.26 6.40 8.03
C GLU A 143 -7.75 7.51 7.11
N LYS A 144 -8.69 8.27 6.51
CA LYS A 144 -8.37 9.43 5.67
C LYS A 144 -7.53 10.51 6.36
N ASP A 145 -7.59 10.58 7.70
CA ASP A 145 -6.81 11.52 8.49
C ASP A 145 -5.31 11.17 8.50
N LEU A 146 -4.95 9.92 8.16
CA LEU A 146 -3.57 9.44 8.09
C LEU A 146 -3.08 9.10 6.68
N PHE A 147 -3.91 9.21 5.63
CA PHE A 147 -3.51 8.84 4.27
C PHE A 147 -2.17 9.43 3.82
N ARG A 148 -1.90 10.71 4.14
CA ARG A 148 -0.61 11.32 3.79
C ARG A 148 0.54 10.79 4.62
N LEU A 149 0.31 10.44 5.89
CA LEU A 149 1.33 9.80 6.72
C LEU A 149 1.76 8.48 6.07
N TRP A 150 0.80 7.62 5.73
CA TRP A 150 1.08 6.36 5.04
C TRP A 150 1.83 6.56 3.73
N ASN A 151 1.46 7.55 2.91
CA ASN A 151 2.20 7.84 1.67
C ASN A 151 3.66 8.27 1.94
N TYR A 152 3.92 9.08 2.97
CA TYR A 152 5.29 9.44 3.32
C TYR A 152 6.06 8.26 3.91
N LEU A 153 5.41 7.39 4.68
CA LEU A 153 6.03 6.17 5.20
C LEU A 153 6.37 5.19 4.06
N SER A 154 5.47 4.99 3.09
CA SER A 154 5.75 4.24 1.86
C SER A 154 6.94 4.82 1.09
N ASP A 155 7.02 6.15 0.95
CA ASP A 155 8.16 6.81 0.28
C ASP A 155 9.49 6.52 0.98
N GLU A 156 9.53 6.62 2.32
CA GLU A 156 10.73 6.34 3.11
C GLU A 156 11.06 4.84 3.17
N PHE A 157 10.05 3.97 3.19
CA PHE A 157 10.21 2.52 3.16
C PHE A 157 10.87 2.06 1.87
N VAL A 158 10.42 2.55 0.71
CA VAL A 158 10.99 2.20 -0.59
C VAL A 158 12.45 2.65 -0.73
N LYS A 159 12.87 3.76 -0.10
CA LYS A 159 14.28 4.21 -0.14
C LYS A 159 15.25 3.22 0.50
N GLN A 160 14.73 2.35 1.38
CA GLN A 160 15.50 1.31 2.06
C GLN A 160 15.68 0.04 1.22
N ALA A 161 15.09 -0.03 0.02
CA ALA A 161 15.29 -1.13 -0.94
C ALA A 161 16.73 -1.23 -1.50
N SER A 162 17.73 -0.68 -0.81
CA SER A 162 19.01 -0.28 -1.37
C SER A 162 19.93 -1.41 -1.82
N GLU A 163 19.61 -2.66 -1.47
CA GLU A 163 20.53 -3.81 -1.67
C GLU A 163 19.85 -5.13 -2.05
N SER A 164 18.52 -5.20 -2.18
CA SER A 164 17.81 -6.45 -2.46
C SER A 164 16.75 -6.29 -3.53
N ASP A 165 16.36 -7.42 -4.13
CA ASP A 165 15.23 -7.47 -5.05
C ASP A 165 13.95 -7.05 -4.34
N VAL A 166 13.10 -6.31 -5.05
CA VAL A 166 11.79 -5.88 -4.53
C VAL A 166 10.72 -6.83 -5.05
N HIS A 167 9.90 -7.35 -4.15
CA HIS A 167 8.76 -8.18 -4.49
C HIS A 167 7.49 -7.33 -4.44
N VAL A 168 6.61 -7.47 -5.42
CA VAL A 168 5.37 -6.70 -5.52
C VAL A 168 4.21 -7.67 -5.61
N PHE A 169 3.32 -7.69 -4.63
CA PHE A 169 2.15 -8.57 -4.60
C PHE A 169 0.90 -7.80 -5.02
N CYS A 170 0.31 -8.16 -6.15
CA CYS A 170 -0.83 -7.45 -6.73
C CYS A 170 -2.05 -8.36 -6.85
N ARG A 171 -3.16 -7.93 -6.26
CA ARG A 171 -4.52 -8.43 -6.57
C ARG A 171 -5.29 -7.51 -7.51
N ASN A 172 -4.81 -6.28 -7.70
CA ASN A 172 -5.29 -5.36 -8.72
C ASN A 172 -4.14 -4.48 -9.23
N PHE A 173 -4.37 -3.82 -10.37
CA PHE A 173 -3.43 -2.89 -11.00
C PHE A 173 -4.02 -1.48 -11.04
N ASP A 174 -4.48 -1.01 -9.89
CA ASP A 174 -5.10 0.32 -9.76
C ASP A 174 -4.04 1.42 -9.87
N ARG A 175 -4.07 2.19 -10.97
CA ARG A 175 -3.19 3.35 -11.22
C ARG A 175 -3.25 4.41 -10.11
N THR A 176 -4.30 4.38 -9.31
CA THR A 176 -4.55 5.34 -8.23
C THR A 176 -4.04 4.83 -6.87
N SER A 177 -3.57 3.58 -6.82
CA SER A 177 -2.94 2.97 -5.64
C SER A 177 -1.66 3.71 -5.23
N VAL A 178 -1.33 3.63 -3.94
CA VAL A 178 -0.05 4.12 -3.39
C VAL A 178 1.13 3.42 -4.09
N LEU A 179 1.00 2.12 -4.34
CA LEU A 179 1.99 1.32 -5.08
C LEU A 179 2.40 1.97 -6.40
N LEU A 180 1.45 2.19 -7.31
CA LEU A 180 1.75 2.64 -8.67
C LEU A 180 2.04 4.15 -8.75
N ARG A 181 1.50 4.94 -7.81
CA ARG A 181 1.67 6.40 -7.80
C ARG A 181 2.88 6.89 -7.02
N VAL A 182 3.25 6.21 -5.94
CA VAL A 182 4.29 6.65 -5.00
C VAL A 182 5.45 5.68 -5.02
N GLU A 183 5.20 4.40 -4.73
CA GLU A 183 6.24 3.44 -4.42
C GLU A 183 7.08 3.07 -5.65
N ILE A 184 6.44 2.67 -6.77
CA ILE A 184 7.15 2.31 -8.00
C ILE A 184 7.92 3.51 -8.60
N PRO A 185 7.34 4.72 -8.74
CA PRO A 185 8.10 5.88 -9.19
C PRO A 185 9.26 6.26 -8.27
N ARG A 186 9.09 6.13 -6.95
CA ARG A 186 10.18 6.37 -5.98
C ARG A 186 11.27 5.32 -6.12
N LEU A 187 10.94 4.05 -6.28
CA LEU A 187 11.91 2.98 -6.48
C LEU A 187 12.76 3.24 -7.73
N GLN A 188 12.12 3.59 -8.84
CA GLN A 188 12.81 3.98 -10.08
C GLN A 188 13.74 5.18 -9.88
N LYS A 189 13.32 6.17 -9.08
CA LYS A 189 14.18 7.32 -8.73
C LYS A 189 15.39 6.89 -7.91
N VAL A 190 15.21 6.03 -6.91
CA VAL A 190 16.29 5.49 -6.07
C VAL A 190 17.29 4.68 -6.90
N MET A 191 16.80 3.86 -7.85
CA MET A 191 17.63 3.10 -8.78
C MET A 191 18.53 4.04 -9.61
N ARG A 192 17.97 5.13 -10.14
CA ARG A 192 18.73 6.16 -10.89
C ARG A 192 19.75 6.87 -10.01
N GLU A 193 19.35 7.34 -8.82
CA GLU A 193 20.21 8.08 -7.90
C GLU A 193 21.40 7.25 -7.41
N LYS A 194 21.21 5.94 -7.20
CA LYS A 194 22.26 5.04 -6.71
C LYS A 194 23.03 4.33 -7.83
N GLY A 195 22.65 4.52 -9.10
CA GLY A 195 23.22 3.77 -10.22
C GLY A 195 23.07 2.25 -10.08
N LYS A 196 22.03 1.79 -9.38
CA LYS A 196 21.79 0.36 -9.09
C LYS A 196 20.55 -0.14 -9.83
N GLN A 197 20.64 -1.34 -10.40
CA GLN A 197 19.50 -2.02 -10.99
C GLN A 197 18.88 -2.97 -9.94
N ILE A 198 17.86 -2.49 -9.26
CA ILE A 198 17.00 -3.31 -8.40
C ILE A 198 16.02 -4.09 -9.28
N ARG A 199 15.98 -5.43 -9.14
CA ARG A 199 14.97 -6.23 -9.84
C ARG A 199 13.63 -6.12 -9.11
N ILE A 200 12.55 -6.04 -9.89
CA ILE A 200 11.18 -5.99 -9.38
C ILE A 200 10.47 -7.26 -9.81
N PHE A 201 10.06 -8.08 -8.84
CA PHE A 201 9.32 -9.32 -9.07
C PHE A 201 7.85 -9.12 -8.77
N TRP A 202 7.00 -9.23 -9.78
CA TRP A 202 5.55 -9.03 -9.68
C TRP A 202 4.87 -10.37 -9.43
N HIS A 203 4.24 -10.53 -8.26
CA HIS A 203 3.46 -11.69 -7.86
C HIS A 203 1.99 -11.35 -8.04
N VAL A 204 1.30 -12.06 -8.92
CA VAL A 204 -0.14 -11.91 -9.10
C VAL A 204 -0.84 -12.80 -8.09
N VAL A 205 -1.70 -12.22 -7.27
CA VAL A 205 -2.43 -12.93 -6.22
C VAL A 205 -3.92 -12.81 -6.47
N VAL A 206 -4.61 -13.95 -6.49
CA VAL A 206 -6.05 -14.02 -6.73
C VAL A 206 -6.73 -14.81 -5.62
N GLY A 207 -7.99 -14.50 -5.36
CA GLY A 207 -8.78 -15.18 -4.34
C GLY A 207 -10.21 -14.67 -4.31
N ALA A 208 -11.07 -15.47 -3.69
CA ALA A 208 -12.51 -15.23 -3.63
C ALA A 208 -12.88 -14.10 -2.65
N SER A 209 -12.19 -14.04 -1.51
CA SER A 209 -12.55 -13.18 -0.39
C SER A 209 -11.40 -12.25 0.01
N SER A 210 -11.60 -11.45 1.07
CA SER A 210 -10.54 -10.69 1.73
C SER A 210 -9.79 -11.48 2.80
N ASN A 211 -9.90 -12.81 2.82
CA ASN A 211 -9.14 -13.67 3.73
C ASN A 211 -7.77 -14.01 3.10
N PRO A 212 -6.63 -13.73 3.77
CA PRO A 212 -5.31 -14.07 3.26
C PRO A 212 -5.12 -15.57 2.97
N HIS A 213 -5.83 -16.45 3.67
CA HIS A 213 -5.76 -17.90 3.46
C HIS A 213 -6.48 -18.39 2.19
N ASP A 214 -7.35 -17.56 1.61
CA ASP A 214 -8.03 -17.85 0.35
C ASP A 214 -7.23 -17.37 -0.87
N LEU A 215 -6.18 -16.58 -0.62
CA LEU A 215 -5.33 -16.03 -1.66
C LEU A 215 -4.37 -17.09 -2.20
N ARG A 216 -4.20 -17.11 -3.53
CA ARG A 216 -3.29 -18.00 -4.26
C ARG A 216 -2.50 -17.19 -5.27
N ALA A 217 -1.21 -17.52 -5.42
CA ALA A 217 -0.41 -16.94 -6.48
C ALA A 217 -0.77 -17.55 -7.84
N LEU A 218 -0.76 -16.71 -8.87
CA LEU A 218 -0.89 -17.10 -10.26
C LEU A 218 0.51 -17.39 -10.84
N ARG A 219 0.62 -18.50 -11.55
CA ARG A 219 1.83 -18.85 -12.32
C ARG A 219 1.87 -18.08 -13.64
N LYS A 220 3.06 -18.05 -14.27
CA LYS A 220 3.26 -17.45 -15.60
C LYS A 220 2.38 -18.08 -16.69
N ASP A 221 1.99 -19.35 -16.51
CA ASP A 221 1.09 -20.08 -17.40
C ASP A 221 -0.40 -19.84 -17.10
N GLY A 222 -0.73 -18.90 -16.19
CA GLY A 222 -2.09 -18.55 -15.83
C GLY A 222 -2.78 -19.55 -14.91
N THR A 223 -2.09 -20.59 -14.43
CA THR A 223 -2.65 -21.56 -13.47
C THR A 223 -2.43 -21.12 -12.02
N LEU A 224 -3.31 -21.57 -11.13
CA LEU A 224 -3.17 -21.33 -9.68
C LEU A 224 -2.11 -22.25 -9.09
N MET A 225 -1.27 -21.70 -8.21
CA MET A 225 -0.40 -22.52 -7.38
C MET A 225 -1.22 -23.30 -6.34
N LYS A 226 -0.90 -24.60 -6.21
CA LYS A 226 -1.50 -25.47 -5.19
C LYS A 226 -0.85 -25.30 -3.81
N GLU A 227 0.41 -24.88 -3.79
CA GLU A 227 1.20 -24.63 -2.58
C GLU A 227 1.55 -23.14 -2.46
N GLN A 228 2.11 -22.74 -1.31
CA GLN A 228 2.56 -21.36 -1.08
C GLN A 228 3.58 -20.92 -2.14
N ALA A 229 3.51 -19.65 -2.53
CA ALA A 229 4.35 -19.07 -3.57
C ALA A 229 5.84 -19.25 -3.26
N GLY A 230 6.54 -20.01 -4.11
CA GLY A 230 8.00 -20.12 -4.11
C GLY A 230 8.65 -19.11 -5.06
N ASN A 231 9.96 -19.27 -5.31
CA ASN A 231 10.74 -18.42 -6.22
C ASN A 231 10.33 -18.51 -7.71
N GLU A 232 9.24 -19.21 -8.07
CA GLU A 232 8.85 -19.44 -9.47
C GLU A 232 7.60 -18.65 -9.89
N SER A 233 6.94 -17.96 -8.97
CA SER A 233 5.62 -17.36 -9.19
C SER A 233 5.63 -15.85 -9.37
N PHE A 234 6.57 -15.34 -10.17
CA PHE A 234 6.67 -13.92 -10.44
C PHE A 234 6.79 -13.61 -11.92
N PHE A 235 6.39 -12.41 -12.29
CA PHE A 235 6.64 -11.78 -13.58
C PHE A 235 7.72 -10.71 -13.38
N ASP A 236 8.57 -10.55 -14.39
CA ASP A 236 9.56 -9.46 -14.49
C ASP A 236 8.95 -8.17 -15.08
N ASN A 237 7.72 -8.27 -15.60
CA ASN A 237 7.03 -7.19 -16.27
C ASN A 237 5.61 -6.99 -15.67
N PRO A 238 5.26 -5.77 -15.20
CA PRO A 238 3.94 -5.49 -14.65
C PRO A 238 2.79 -5.64 -15.66
N VAL A 239 3.05 -5.41 -16.95
CA VAL A 239 2.06 -5.60 -18.03
C VAL A 239 1.71 -7.08 -18.17
N LEU A 240 2.72 -7.97 -18.17
CA LEU A 240 2.50 -9.41 -18.22
C LEU A 240 1.78 -9.92 -16.97
N ALA A 241 2.13 -9.38 -15.81
CA ALA A 241 1.44 -9.67 -14.56
C ALA A 241 -0.05 -9.29 -14.64
N GLU A 242 -0.36 -8.06 -15.08
CA GLU A 242 -1.74 -7.60 -15.24
C GLU A 242 -2.51 -8.44 -16.27
N LEU A 243 -1.92 -8.72 -17.43
CA LEU A 243 -2.57 -9.52 -18.48
C LEU A 243 -2.86 -10.93 -18.00
N SER A 244 -1.96 -11.54 -17.23
CA SER A 244 -2.17 -12.86 -16.63
C SER A 244 -3.31 -12.84 -15.61
N MET A 245 -3.35 -11.83 -14.74
CA MET A 245 -4.46 -11.61 -13.79
C MET A 245 -5.81 -11.48 -14.52
N ARG A 246 -5.86 -10.68 -15.59
CA ARG A 246 -7.08 -10.49 -16.39
C ARG A 246 -7.50 -11.79 -17.07
N HIS A 247 -6.55 -12.51 -17.65
CA HIS A 247 -6.80 -13.80 -18.29
C HIS A 247 -7.41 -14.80 -17.30
N PHE A 248 -6.91 -14.87 -16.07
CA PHE A 248 -7.50 -15.70 -15.02
C PHE A 248 -8.97 -15.35 -14.80
N TYR A 249 -9.30 -14.10 -14.47
CA TYR A 249 -10.68 -13.69 -14.16
C TYR A 249 -11.65 -13.81 -15.34
N LEU A 250 -11.18 -13.59 -16.58
CA LEU A 250 -12.02 -13.69 -17.78
C LEU A 250 -12.38 -15.13 -18.17
N ASN A 251 -11.56 -16.10 -17.77
CA ASN A 251 -11.80 -17.52 -18.04
C ASN A 251 -12.56 -18.25 -16.93
N LEU A 252 -12.85 -17.57 -15.82
CA LEU A 252 -13.72 -18.11 -14.79
C LEU A 252 -15.16 -18.27 -15.31
N THR A 253 -15.78 -19.39 -14.98
CA THR A 253 -17.22 -19.60 -15.18
C THR A 253 -18.04 -18.54 -14.45
N LYS A 254 -19.33 -18.44 -14.77
CA LYS A 254 -20.21 -17.47 -14.10
C LYS A 254 -20.33 -17.78 -12.60
N GLU A 255 -20.40 -19.06 -12.26
CA GLU A 255 -20.49 -19.60 -10.91
C GLU A 255 -19.20 -19.33 -10.11
N GLU A 256 -18.03 -19.48 -10.73
CA GLU A 256 -16.75 -19.15 -10.10
C GLU A 256 -16.61 -17.65 -9.90
N ARG A 257 -16.91 -16.81 -10.91
CA ARG A 257 -16.83 -15.35 -10.78
C ARG A 257 -17.73 -14.82 -9.67
N ALA A 258 -18.90 -15.40 -9.48
CA ALA A 258 -19.81 -15.02 -8.40
C ALA A 258 -19.21 -15.20 -6.99
N LYS A 259 -18.19 -16.06 -6.85
CA LYS A 259 -17.46 -16.25 -5.59
C LYS A 259 -16.38 -15.19 -5.36
N HIS A 260 -15.93 -14.49 -6.41
CA HIS A 260 -14.90 -13.48 -6.29
C HIS A 260 -15.51 -12.11 -5.99
N GLU A 261 -15.32 -11.65 -4.76
CA GLU A 261 -15.66 -10.29 -4.39
C GLU A 261 -14.91 -9.28 -5.28
N LYS A 262 -15.64 -8.29 -5.80
CA LYS A 262 -15.07 -7.12 -6.48
C LYS A 262 -14.25 -7.44 -7.75
N TRP A 263 -14.43 -8.60 -8.39
CA TRP A 263 -13.69 -8.97 -9.60
C TRP A 263 -13.83 -7.94 -10.75
N GLU A 264 -15.01 -7.33 -10.90
CA GLU A 264 -15.24 -6.26 -11.87
C GLU A 264 -14.40 -5.02 -11.57
N GLN A 265 -14.28 -4.64 -10.29
CA GLN A 265 -13.44 -3.51 -9.86
C GLN A 265 -11.97 -3.82 -10.15
N ILE A 266 -11.53 -5.05 -9.87
CA ILE A 266 -10.17 -5.53 -10.19
C ILE A 266 -9.87 -5.41 -11.69
N LEU A 267 -10.82 -5.79 -12.56
CA LEU A 267 -10.64 -5.68 -14.02
C LEU A 267 -10.77 -4.24 -14.56
N SER A 268 -11.54 -3.39 -13.88
CA SER A 268 -11.66 -1.97 -14.25
C SER A 268 -10.40 -1.17 -13.88
N ALA A 269 -9.68 -1.60 -12.85
CA ALA A 269 -8.38 -1.09 -12.46
C ALA A 269 -7.32 -1.57 -13.48
N SER A 270 -6.75 -0.63 -14.24
CA SER A 270 -5.90 -0.96 -15.38
C SER A 270 -4.58 -0.21 -15.30
N TYR A 271 -3.44 -0.92 -15.24
CA TYR A 271 -2.12 -0.32 -15.37
C TYR A 271 -1.80 0.00 -16.83
N CYS A 272 -2.24 -0.84 -17.78
CA CYS A 272 -2.14 -0.56 -19.22
C CYS A 272 -3.34 0.25 -19.73
N SER A 273 -3.15 1.01 -20.81
CA SER A 273 -4.22 1.81 -21.42
C SER A 273 -5.25 0.90 -22.09
N PRO A 274 -6.57 1.22 -22.10
CA PRO A 274 -7.57 0.49 -22.88
C PRO A 274 -7.18 0.22 -24.35
N ASN A 275 -6.35 1.09 -24.93
CA ASN A 275 -5.83 0.94 -26.29
C ASN A 275 -4.79 -0.18 -26.45
N ASP A 276 -4.12 -0.59 -25.37
CA ASP A 276 -3.15 -1.69 -25.36
C ASP A 276 -3.84 -3.07 -25.49
N TYR A 277 -5.17 -3.12 -25.32
CA TYR A 277 -5.98 -4.36 -25.30
C TYR A 277 -6.72 -4.68 -26.60
N ARG A 278 -6.54 -3.91 -27.69
CA ARG A 278 -7.18 -4.22 -29.00
C ARG A 278 -6.67 -5.51 -29.68
N VAL A 279 -5.97 -6.36 -28.94
CA VAL A 279 -5.40 -7.60 -29.40
C VAL A 279 -6.18 -8.74 -28.76
N LYS A 280 -6.97 -9.46 -29.56
CA LYS A 280 -7.56 -10.73 -29.15
C LYS A 280 -6.43 -11.73 -28.91
N PHE A 281 -6.01 -11.92 -27.66
CA PHE A 281 -5.04 -12.95 -27.31
C PHE A 281 -5.73 -14.32 -27.40
N ARG A 282 -5.24 -15.20 -28.28
CA ARG A 282 -5.75 -16.57 -28.39
C ARG A 282 -5.06 -17.50 -27.39
N SER A 283 -3.90 -17.11 -26.87
CA SER A 283 -3.12 -17.85 -25.87
C SER A 283 -2.17 -16.94 -25.07
N LEU A 284 -1.65 -17.43 -23.93
CA LEU A 284 -0.58 -16.76 -23.16
C LEU A 284 0.75 -16.66 -23.93
N LYS A 285 0.98 -17.53 -24.93
CA LYS A 285 2.13 -17.39 -25.84
C LYS A 285 2.02 -16.13 -26.70
N ASP A 286 0.81 -15.74 -27.10
CA ASP A 286 0.56 -14.51 -27.86
C ASP A 286 0.78 -13.25 -26.99
N VAL A 287 0.54 -13.37 -25.68
CA VAL A 287 0.80 -12.30 -24.70
C VAL A 287 2.31 -12.08 -24.54
N ALA A 288 3.08 -13.16 -24.37
CA ALA A 288 4.54 -13.10 -24.23
C ALA A 288 5.24 -12.59 -25.49
N PHE A 289 4.82 -13.04 -26.68
CA PHE A 289 5.42 -12.63 -27.96
C PHE A 289 5.24 -11.12 -28.24
N LYS A 290 4.12 -10.54 -27.80
CA LYS A 290 3.79 -9.14 -28.09
C LYS A 290 4.35 -8.15 -27.07
N ALA A 291 4.45 -8.53 -25.79
CA ALA A 291 5.13 -7.72 -24.79
C ALA A 291 6.61 -7.47 -25.12
N MET A 292 7.25 -8.40 -25.85
CA MET A 292 8.62 -8.23 -26.36
C MET A 292 8.71 -7.28 -27.57
N GLY A 293 7.62 -7.03 -28.30
CA GLY A 293 7.59 -6.18 -29.50
C GLY A 293 7.19 -4.71 -29.26
N CYS A 294 6.70 -4.36 -28.07
CA CYS A 294 6.21 -3.00 -27.77
C CYS A 294 7.30 -2.02 -27.29
N PHE A 295 8.58 -2.40 -27.27
CA PHE A 295 9.68 -1.53 -26.83
C PHE A 295 10.84 -1.41 -27.83
N SER A 296 10.67 -1.84 -29.08
CA SER A 296 11.65 -1.59 -30.15
C SER A 296 11.14 -0.56 -31.15
N THR A 297 11.02 0.71 -30.75
CA THR A 297 11.15 1.86 -31.66
C THR A 297 11.38 3.13 -30.85
N SER A 298 12.30 3.97 -31.37
CA SER A 298 12.71 5.32 -30.98
C SER A 298 13.54 5.47 -29.71
N ASP A 299 14.86 5.33 -29.86
CA ASP A 299 15.77 6.49 -29.81
C ASP A 299 17.11 6.14 -30.50
N GLU A 300 17.13 6.29 -31.83
CA GLU A 300 18.34 6.61 -32.59
C GLU A 300 17.96 7.76 -33.54
N THR A 301 18.27 8.98 -33.11
CA THR A 301 18.81 10.12 -33.88
C THR A 301 19.08 11.26 -32.93
#